data_AF-A0A922SJP7-F1
#
_entry.id   AF-A0A922SJP7-F1
#
_cell.length_a   1.000
_cell.length_b   1.000
_cell.length_c   1.000
_cell.angle_alpha   90.00
_cell.angle_beta   90.00
_cell.angle_gamma   90.00
#
_symmetry.space_group_name_H-M   'P 1'
#
loop_
_entity.id
_entity.type
_entity.pdbx_description
1 polymer ?
#
loop_
_entity_poly.entity_id
_entity_poly.type
_entity_poly.pdbx_seq_one_letter_code
_entity_poly.pdbx_strand_id
1 'polypeptide(L)'
;MRRGRETLLTLLEAFVYDPLVEWGGAAGSAGKRRCTARDVRSALAMMAVRTQELAHQFTEVTEQFLAVLPDIKECAEKWLKENEDLKSVETRLQDCHQQMALIKEIEAYGPNLNNHPLYAISQKYSSYKQAKNAVEDSTKALVKILNEFDTQIENFAATTEAINGPQLMAWVQEFSGADEEEQPIFEHIKEFLTNAGQAAMISQCEQAETELYQSMKQTHHLVRSCLELLSQYVAVSQYYPQSHTEYHRVLVLRKLVAAALESKSPEVCRDVANQVAALINAESNKGDTSQQIISYNYRLQNMNAEANANLTKAIERLQLEGGPDALVLAQEAYREAKTNISNWVRTEEGAAEALESVVIGMLCNLNRRYLMLENGAQSAGDCLVDLTSREGEWFLDDMSTLSMQAVELLSLLPLQSASAEDAAMPVAVECVRNANLLLADLVQLNYNFSTIILPEALKKIHSEDPSVLLMISELNAVIVNSPVPLNELLSQLELHLRYLVMDMESPASSAPLLAAEVRTRYEALLSAPANEAEGQSAGRMLLMGFNGLFAAVELRARELADHLAIPIPPAWRKIDHISESMHMSVSVPC
;
A
#
# COMPACT_ATOMS: atom_id res chain seq x y z
N MET A 1 -67.74 75.56 69.20
CA MET A 1 -68.98 75.19 68.47
C MET A 1 -70.17 76.10 68.78
N ARG A 2 -70.54 76.39 70.04
CA ARG A 2 -71.69 77.28 70.34
C ARG A 2 -71.62 78.66 69.67
N ARG A 3 -70.43 79.26 69.59
CA ARG A 3 -70.21 80.62 69.02
C ARG A 3 -70.22 80.69 67.48
N GLY A 4 -70.21 79.55 66.78
CA GLY A 4 -70.28 79.46 65.31
C GLY A 4 -71.42 78.55 64.83
N ARG A 5 -72.45 78.36 65.68
CA ARG A 5 -73.56 77.42 65.45
C ARG A 5 -74.30 77.70 64.15
N GLU A 6 -74.56 78.97 63.85
CA GLU A 6 -75.29 79.35 62.63
C GLU A 6 -74.51 78.98 61.38
N THR A 7 -73.23 79.34 61.31
CA THR A 7 -72.35 78.99 60.19
C THR A 7 -72.31 77.49 59.94
N LEU A 8 -72.27 76.70 61.02
CA LEU A 8 -72.21 75.25 60.96
C LEU A 8 -73.56 74.64 60.52
N LEU A 9 -74.68 75.23 60.94
CA LEU A 9 -76.01 74.84 60.46
C LEU A 9 -76.20 75.19 58.99
N THR A 10 -75.73 76.35 58.53
CA THR A 10 -75.80 76.74 57.12
C THR A 10 -74.95 75.81 56.25
N LEU A 11 -73.76 75.42 56.71
CA LEU A 11 -72.93 74.42 56.02
C LEU A 11 -73.60 73.04 55.98
N LEU A 12 -74.21 72.61 57.08
CA LEU A 12 -74.96 71.36 57.13
C LEU A 12 -76.17 71.39 56.21
N GLU A 13 -76.88 72.52 56.13
CA GLU A 13 -77.99 72.71 55.21
C GLU A 13 -77.53 72.62 53.75
N ALA A 14 -76.43 73.28 53.41
CA ALA A 14 -75.82 73.16 52.09
C ALA A 14 -75.42 71.70 51.77
N PHE A 15 -74.90 70.96 52.75
CA PHE A 15 -74.54 69.54 52.62
C PHE A 15 -75.76 68.62 52.44
N VAL A 16 -76.86 68.91 53.12
CA VAL A 16 -78.13 68.15 52.99
C VAL A 16 -78.71 68.29 51.59
N TYR A 17 -78.54 69.46 50.96
CA TYR A 17 -79.02 69.73 49.61
C TYR A 17 -77.97 69.53 48.51
N ASP A 18 -76.77 69.05 48.83
CA ASP A 18 -75.73 68.76 47.85
C ASP A 18 -76.08 67.46 47.07
N PRO A 19 -76.36 67.53 45.75
CA PRO A 19 -76.69 66.38 44.92
C PRO A 19 -75.53 65.38 44.73
N LEU A 20 -74.29 65.70 45.13
CA LEU A 20 -73.16 64.77 45.16
C LEU A 20 -73.12 63.93 46.44
N VAL A 21 -73.91 64.27 47.46
CA VAL A 21 -73.91 63.56 48.74
C VAL A 21 -75.01 62.49 48.74
N GLU A 22 -74.59 61.22 48.67
CA GLU A 22 -75.51 60.08 48.82
C GLU A 22 -75.82 59.81 50.30
N TRP A 23 -76.98 60.28 50.76
CA TRP A 23 -77.47 60.11 52.13
C TRP A 23 -78.09 58.72 52.43
N GLY A 24 -77.94 57.73 51.54
CA GLY A 24 -78.57 56.43 51.73
C GLY A 24 -77.94 55.30 50.93
N GLY A 25 -77.12 54.48 51.58
CA GLY A 25 -76.60 53.28 50.91
C GLY A 25 -75.59 52.41 51.65
N ALA A 26 -74.91 52.90 52.70
CA ALA A 26 -73.88 52.14 53.41
C ALA A 26 -74.09 52.11 54.94
N ALA A 27 -75.31 51.83 55.37
CA ALA A 27 -75.57 51.15 56.64
C ALA A 27 -76.84 50.31 56.46
N GLY A 28 -76.71 49.00 56.59
CA GLY A 28 -77.81 48.05 56.53
C GLY A 28 -78.77 48.17 57.72
N SER A 29 -79.45 49.31 57.88
CA SER A 29 -80.77 49.38 58.51
C SER A 29 -81.54 50.63 58.07
N ALA A 30 -82.41 50.42 57.07
CA ALA A 30 -83.66 51.13 56.71
C ALA A 30 -83.67 52.65 56.38
N GLY A 31 -83.72 52.97 55.07
CA GLY A 31 -84.18 54.27 54.55
C GLY A 31 -83.72 54.65 53.14
N LYS A 32 -83.87 53.78 52.12
CA LYS A 32 -83.36 54.03 50.75
C LYS A 32 -84.26 55.05 49.98
N ARG A 33 -83.82 56.30 49.78
CA ARG A 33 -84.42 57.21 48.77
C ARG A 33 -84.04 56.70 47.37
N ARG A 34 -85.00 56.59 46.45
CA ARG A 34 -84.76 56.22 45.04
C ARG A 34 -84.33 57.48 44.27
N CYS A 35 -83.10 57.48 43.74
CA CYS A 35 -82.55 58.57 42.93
C CYS A 35 -83.29 58.69 41.58
N THR A 36 -83.66 59.91 41.18
CA THR A 36 -84.38 60.21 39.92
C THR A 36 -83.44 60.78 38.84
N ALA A 37 -83.86 60.75 37.58
CA ALA A 37 -83.04 61.29 36.48
C ALA A 37 -82.70 62.80 36.63
N ARG A 38 -83.52 63.56 37.37
CA ARG A 38 -83.25 64.96 37.68
C ARG A 38 -82.07 65.10 38.66
N ASP A 39 -81.99 64.20 39.64
CA ASP A 39 -80.93 64.16 40.64
C ASP A 39 -79.57 63.88 39.98
N VAL A 40 -79.53 62.96 39.02
CA VAL A 40 -78.32 62.65 38.23
C VAL A 40 -77.86 63.85 37.41
N ARG A 41 -78.77 64.62 36.80
CA ARG A 41 -78.40 65.85 36.07
C ARG A 41 -77.84 66.93 36.99
N SER A 42 -78.45 67.13 38.15
CA SER A 42 -77.92 68.10 39.13
C SER A 42 -76.55 67.67 39.67
N ALA A 43 -76.33 66.37 39.89
CA ALA A 43 -75.04 65.83 40.30
C ALA A 43 -73.97 66.06 39.21
N LEU A 44 -74.26 65.74 37.94
CA LEU A 44 -73.31 65.99 36.84
C LEU A 44 -72.99 67.48 36.65
N ALA A 45 -73.99 68.36 36.75
CA ALA A 45 -73.77 69.80 36.64
C ALA A 45 -72.92 70.33 37.80
N MET A 46 -73.18 69.88 39.04
CA MET A 46 -72.37 70.26 40.18
C MET A 46 -70.96 69.67 40.09
N MET A 47 -70.80 68.44 39.59
CA MET A 47 -69.49 67.83 39.36
C MET A 47 -68.68 68.66 38.36
N ALA A 48 -69.28 69.13 37.26
CA ALA A 48 -68.61 69.99 36.29
C ALA A 48 -68.14 71.32 36.91
N VAL A 49 -68.95 71.94 37.77
CA VAL A 49 -68.56 73.14 38.53
C VAL A 49 -67.40 72.83 39.47
N ARG A 50 -67.46 71.72 40.21
CA ARG A 50 -66.36 71.29 41.10
C ARG A 50 -65.08 70.99 40.32
N THR A 51 -65.18 70.38 39.14
CA THR A 51 -64.02 70.12 38.27
C THR A 51 -63.36 71.43 37.82
N GLN A 52 -64.17 72.45 37.48
CA GLN A 52 -63.66 73.76 37.08
C GLN A 52 -63.05 74.54 38.26
N GLU A 53 -63.68 74.48 39.45
CA GLU A 53 -63.14 75.05 40.69
C GLU A 53 -61.79 74.42 41.08
N LEU A 54 -61.67 73.10 40.93
CA LEU A 54 -60.43 72.37 41.19
C LEU A 54 -59.36 72.61 40.12
N ALA A 55 -59.72 72.88 38.87
CA ALA A 55 -58.75 73.09 37.78
C ALA A 55 -57.79 74.26 38.05
N HIS A 56 -58.29 75.34 38.66
CA HIS A 56 -57.44 76.48 39.02
C HIS A 56 -56.47 76.12 40.15
N GLN A 57 -56.95 75.41 41.18
CA GLN A 57 -56.10 74.93 42.28
C GLN A 57 -55.06 73.92 41.80
N PHE A 58 -55.40 73.06 40.84
CA PHE A 58 -54.43 72.15 40.22
C PHE A 58 -53.33 72.90 39.48
N THR A 59 -53.66 74.02 38.82
CA THR A 59 -52.67 74.84 38.10
C THR A 59 -51.71 75.49 39.10
N GLU A 60 -52.25 76.07 40.18
CA GLU A 60 -51.47 76.68 41.26
C GLU A 60 -50.58 75.66 41.99
N VAL A 61 -51.11 74.47 42.30
CA VAL A 61 -50.34 73.36 42.88
C VAL A 61 -49.25 72.89 41.92
N THR A 62 -49.55 72.81 40.63
CA THR A 62 -48.57 72.44 39.60
C THR A 62 -47.45 73.49 39.51
N GLU A 63 -47.77 74.78 39.56
CA GLU A 63 -46.79 75.87 39.60
C GLU A 63 -45.92 75.81 40.85
N GLN A 64 -46.51 75.53 42.02
CA GLN A 64 -45.77 75.35 43.27
C GLN A 64 -44.81 74.16 43.21
N PHE A 65 -45.24 73.02 42.65
CA PHE A 65 -44.34 71.88 42.42
C PHE A 65 -43.26 72.20 41.40
N LEU A 66 -43.59 72.86 40.29
CA LEU A 66 -42.62 73.30 39.27
C LEU A 66 -41.61 74.31 39.82
N ALA A 67 -41.99 75.13 40.80
CA ALA A 67 -41.09 76.06 41.47
C ALA A 67 -40.08 75.37 42.40
N VAL A 68 -40.48 74.26 43.05
CA VAL A 68 -39.62 73.52 44.00
C VAL A 68 -38.77 72.43 43.33
N LEU A 69 -39.20 71.90 42.18
CA LEU A 69 -38.46 70.87 41.43
C LEU A 69 -37.01 71.27 41.07
N PRO A 70 -36.69 72.52 40.68
CA PRO A 70 -35.31 72.97 40.50
C PRO A 70 -34.47 72.86 41.76
N ASP A 71 -35.00 73.26 42.92
CA ASP A 71 -34.29 73.19 44.20
C ASP A 71 -34.06 71.72 44.62
N ILE A 72 -35.07 70.86 44.43
CA ILE A 72 -34.92 69.41 44.65
C ILE A 72 -33.87 68.82 43.71
N LYS A 73 -33.85 69.24 42.45
CA LYS A 73 -32.84 68.81 41.48
C LYS A 73 -31.45 69.28 41.91
N GLU A 74 -31.29 70.53 42.31
CA GLU A 74 -30.01 71.05 42.80
C GLU A 74 -29.54 70.31 44.06
N CYS A 75 -30.44 70.04 45.00
CA CYS A 75 -30.14 69.23 46.18
C CYS A 75 -29.76 67.78 45.82
N ALA A 76 -30.44 67.17 44.86
CA ALA A 76 -30.12 65.82 44.40
C ALA A 76 -28.77 65.77 43.66
N GLU A 77 -28.45 66.78 42.86
CA GLU A 77 -27.13 66.92 42.20
C GLU A 77 -26.01 67.14 43.22
N LYS A 78 -26.23 67.98 44.24
CA LYS A 78 -25.28 68.16 45.36
C LYS A 78 -25.07 66.86 46.13
N TRP A 79 -26.15 66.16 46.48
CA TRP A 79 -26.05 64.87 47.16
C TRP A 79 -25.34 63.82 46.30
N LEU A 80 -25.63 63.76 45.00
CA LEU A 80 -24.95 62.85 44.08
C LEU A 80 -23.44 63.10 44.08
N LYS A 81 -23.04 64.37 43.98
CA LYS A 81 -21.63 64.77 44.03
C LYS A 81 -20.97 64.40 45.36
N GLU A 82 -21.61 64.72 46.49
CA GLU A 82 -21.09 64.38 47.82
C GLU A 82 -21.00 62.87 48.03
N ASN A 83 -21.94 62.09 47.49
CA ASN A 83 -21.94 60.63 47.56
C ASN A 83 -20.86 60.01 46.66
N GLU A 84 -20.56 60.60 45.50
CA GLU A 84 -19.43 60.22 44.66
C GLU A 84 -18.10 60.51 45.37
N ASP A 85 -17.96 61.70 45.97
CA ASP A 85 -16.80 62.08 46.77
C ASP A 85 -16.61 61.11 47.96
N LEU A 86 -17.69 60.77 48.67
CA LEU A 86 -17.68 59.82 49.79
C LEU A 86 -17.22 58.42 49.34
N LYS A 87 -17.78 57.89 48.25
CA LYS A 87 -17.35 56.59 47.68
C LYS A 87 -15.87 56.60 47.29
N SER A 88 -15.38 57.70 46.73
CA SER A 88 -13.96 57.82 46.39
C SER A 88 -13.07 57.74 47.64
N VAL A 89 -13.50 58.37 48.74
CA VAL A 89 -12.81 58.35 50.03
C VAL A 89 -12.89 56.97 50.67
N GLU A 90 -14.04 56.29 50.61
CA GLU A 90 -14.20 54.91 51.09
C GLU A 90 -13.30 53.93 50.35
N THR A 91 -13.19 54.07 49.02
CA THR A 91 -12.30 53.24 48.20
C THR A 91 -10.85 53.47 48.59
N ARG A 92 -10.42 54.74 48.70
CA ARG A 92 -9.08 55.09 49.20
C ARG A 92 -8.83 54.57 50.61
N LEU A 93 -9.84 54.59 51.48
CA LEU A 93 -9.72 54.06 52.84
C LEU A 93 -9.54 52.54 52.81
N GLN A 94 -10.26 51.84 51.94
CA GLN A 94 -10.11 50.40 51.74
C GLN A 94 -8.72 50.04 51.20
N ASP A 95 -8.21 50.79 50.22
CA ASP A 95 -6.84 50.64 49.73
C ASP A 95 -5.82 50.90 50.84
N CYS A 96 -6.03 51.95 51.63
CA CYS A 96 -5.17 52.27 52.77
C CYS A 96 -5.22 51.17 53.84
N HIS A 97 -6.38 50.56 54.09
CA HIS A 97 -6.51 49.40 54.97
C HIS A 97 -5.78 48.16 54.43
N GLN A 98 -5.82 47.91 53.12
CA GLN A 98 -5.04 46.82 52.50
C GLN A 98 -3.54 47.08 52.61
N GLN A 99 -3.09 48.30 52.32
CA GLN A 99 -1.68 48.70 52.50
C GLN A 99 -1.25 48.59 53.96
N MET A 100 -2.09 49.03 54.89
CA MET A 100 -1.86 48.90 56.33
C MET A 100 -1.83 47.42 56.76
N ALA A 101 -2.64 46.55 56.17
CA ALA A 101 -2.59 45.12 56.45
C ALA A 101 -1.25 44.51 56.01
N LEU A 102 -0.73 44.89 54.84
CA LEU A 102 0.60 44.48 54.38
C LEU A 102 1.71 45.00 55.30
N ILE A 103 1.62 46.25 55.76
CA ILE A 103 2.59 46.82 56.71
C ILE A 103 2.52 46.08 58.05
N LYS A 104 1.31 45.81 58.58
CA LYS A 104 1.12 45.07 59.82
C LYS A 104 1.58 43.62 59.72
N GLU A 105 1.42 42.98 58.56
CA GLU A 105 1.98 41.66 58.28
C GLU A 105 3.51 41.71 58.42
N ILE A 106 4.18 42.65 57.76
CA ILE A 106 5.63 42.86 57.86
C ILE A 106 6.06 43.17 59.30
N GLU A 107 5.34 44.04 60.01
CA GLU A 107 5.59 44.37 61.42
C GLU A 107 5.43 43.15 62.35
N ALA A 108 4.46 42.26 62.07
CA ALA A 108 4.24 41.04 62.85
C ALA A 108 5.40 40.04 62.74
N TYR A 109 6.15 40.06 61.64
CA TYR A 109 7.38 39.28 61.51
C TYR A 109 8.54 39.87 62.35
N GLY A 110 8.56 41.18 62.61
CA GLY A 110 9.50 41.85 63.52
C GLY A 110 10.97 41.43 63.30
N PRO A 111 11.68 40.88 64.32
CA PRO A 111 13.07 40.43 64.17
C PRO A 111 13.22 39.18 63.28
N ASN A 112 12.12 38.48 62.97
CA ASN A 112 12.06 37.32 62.07
C ASN A 112 11.70 37.71 60.63
N LEU A 113 11.91 38.97 60.23
CA LEU A 113 11.61 39.48 58.88
C LEU A 113 12.23 38.62 57.75
N ASN A 114 13.36 37.98 58.04
CA ASN A 114 14.05 37.05 57.15
C ASN A 114 13.19 35.83 56.75
N ASN A 115 12.16 35.50 57.54
CA ASN A 115 11.20 34.43 57.27
C ASN A 115 10.01 34.89 56.42
N HIS A 116 9.93 36.17 56.05
CA HIS A 116 8.87 36.71 55.22
C HIS A 116 9.01 36.20 53.77
N PRO A 117 7.92 35.77 53.09
CA PRO A 117 7.98 35.22 51.73
C PRO A 117 8.64 36.14 50.68
N LEU A 118 8.58 37.46 50.88
CA LEU A 118 9.26 38.45 50.01
C LEU A 118 10.79 38.34 50.05
N TYR A 119 11.40 37.96 51.18
CA TYR A 119 12.85 37.75 51.24
C TYR A 119 13.29 36.58 50.34
N ALA A 120 12.44 35.57 50.22
CA ALA A 120 12.67 34.41 49.34
C ALA A 120 12.31 34.68 47.87
N ILE A 121 11.74 35.84 47.50
CA ILE A 121 11.21 36.06 46.15
C ILE A 121 12.33 36.09 45.10
N SER A 122 13.48 36.66 45.43
CA SER A 122 14.66 36.69 44.56
C SER A 122 15.18 35.27 44.31
N GLN A 123 15.22 34.44 45.36
CA GLN A 123 15.62 33.04 45.27
C GLN A 123 14.59 32.20 44.48
N LYS A 124 13.29 32.39 44.73
CA LYS A 124 12.23 31.71 43.98
C LYS A 124 12.25 32.10 42.50
N TYR A 125 12.49 33.38 42.20
CA TYR A 125 12.62 33.88 40.83
C TYR A 125 13.87 33.33 40.14
N SER A 126 15.01 33.24 40.83
CA SER A 126 16.22 32.64 40.26
C SER A 126 16.02 31.15 39.97
N SER A 127 15.41 30.39 40.88
CA SER A 127 15.03 28.99 40.67
C SER A 127 14.04 28.82 39.51
N TYR A 128 13.02 29.67 39.42
CA TYR A 128 12.08 29.67 38.29
C TYR A 128 12.79 29.96 36.97
N LYS A 129 13.65 30.98 36.92
CA LYS A 129 14.41 31.33 35.72
C LYS A 129 15.35 30.21 35.30
N GLN A 130 16.02 29.56 36.25
CA GLN A 130 16.87 28.41 35.98
C GLN A 130 16.07 27.22 35.42
N ALA A 131 14.92 26.90 36.01
CA ALA A 131 14.05 25.82 35.53
C ALA A 131 13.49 26.14 34.12
N LYS A 132 13.04 27.38 33.89
CA LYS A 132 12.56 27.85 32.59
C LYS A 132 13.65 27.72 31.52
N ASN A 133 14.85 28.21 31.80
CA ASN A 133 15.98 28.10 30.87
C ASN A 133 16.32 26.62 30.59
N ALA A 134 16.35 25.77 31.61
CA ALA A 134 16.62 24.33 31.43
C ALA A 134 15.57 23.63 30.54
N VAL A 135 14.29 24.00 30.67
CA VAL A 135 13.21 23.50 29.80
C VAL A 135 13.37 24.01 28.38
N GLU A 136 13.67 25.30 28.19
CA GLU A 136 13.90 25.89 26.85
C GLU A 136 15.09 25.26 26.15
N ASP A 137 16.21 25.06 26.86
CA ASP A 137 17.41 24.44 26.32
C ASP A 137 17.19 22.95 26.00
N SER A 138 16.46 22.23 26.86
CA SER A 138 16.08 20.83 26.63
C SER A 138 15.13 20.71 25.43
N THR A 139 14.17 21.62 25.27
CA THR A 139 13.25 21.66 24.12
C THR A 139 14.03 21.87 22.82
N LYS A 140 14.99 22.81 22.80
CA LYS A 140 15.86 23.04 21.63
C LYS A 140 16.69 21.80 21.29
N ALA A 141 17.24 21.11 22.30
CA ALA A 141 18.00 19.89 22.10
C ALA A 141 17.14 18.76 21.50
N LEU A 142 15.91 18.57 22.01
CA LEU A 142 14.97 17.58 21.49
C LEU A 142 14.53 17.89 20.06
N VAL A 143 14.27 19.17 19.73
CA VAL A 143 13.96 19.59 18.35
C VAL A 143 15.12 19.29 17.40
N LYS A 144 16.36 19.55 17.82
CA LYS A 144 17.54 19.21 17.02
C LYS A 144 17.61 17.70 16.75
N ILE A 145 17.41 16.86 17.77
CA ILE A 145 17.39 15.40 17.64
C ILE A 145 16.28 14.94 16.69
N LEU A 146 15.08 15.53 16.80
CA LEU A 146 13.96 15.22 15.94
C LEU A 146 14.29 15.50 14.46
N ASN A 147 14.83 16.68 14.17
CA ASN A 147 15.24 17.06 12.81
C ASN A 147 16.33 16.13 12.24
N GLU A 148 17.23 15.63 13.10
CA GLU A 148 18.26 14.69 12.69
C GLU A 148 17.68 13.31 12.36
N PHE A 149 16.68 12.84 13.10
CA PHE A 149 15.93 11.64 12.73
C PHE A 149 15.15 11.81 11.42
N ASP A 150 14.53 12.97 11.21
CA ASP A 150 13.79 13.27 9.98
C ASP A 150 14.73 13.22 8.76
N THR A 151 15.89 13.87 8.88
CA THR A 151 16.94 13.85 7.84
C THR A 151 17.44 12.42 7.56
N GLN A 152 17.64 11.60 8.60
CA GLN A 152 18.06 10.20 8.42
C GLN A 152 17.00 9.37 7.70
N ILE A 153 15.72 9.56 8.03
CA ILE A 153 14.60 8.86 7.39
C ILE A 153 14.50 9.25 5.91
N GLU A 154 14.58 10.55 5.60
CA GLU A 154 14.53 11.06 4.22
C GLU A 154 15.72 10.57 3.39
N ASN A 155 16.94 10.64 3.94
CA ASN A 155 18.14 10.14 3.27
C ASN A 155 18.06 8.64 3.00
N PHE A 156 17.55 7.86 3.96
CA PHE A 156 17.34 6.44 3.77
C PHE A 156 16.34 6.18 2.65
N ALA A 157 15.17 6.82 2.66
CA ALA A 157 14.16 6.67 1.63
C ALA A 157 14.70 7.01 0.22
N ALA A 158 15.39 8.14 0.07
CA ALA A 158 15.98 8.56 -1.19
C ALA A 158 17.07 7.60 -1.67
N THR A 159 17.91 7.10 -0.75
CA THR A 159 18.96 6.11 -1.09
C THR A 159 18.32 4.79 -1.52
N THR A 160 17.31 4.31 -0.78
CA THR A 160 16.57 3.09 -1.09
C THR A 160 15.88 3.17 -2.46
N GLU A 161 15.30 4.32 -2.82
CA GLU A 161 14.73 4.55 -4.14
C GLU A 161 15.80 4.51 -5.24
N ALA A 162 16.94 5.19 -5.02
CA ALA A 162 18.03 5.21 -5.99
C ALA A 162 18.61 3.81 -6.25
N ILE A 163 18.89 3.03 -5.20
CA ILE A 163 19.52 1.71 -5.34
C ILE A 163 18.55 0.62 -5.83
N ASN A 164 17.24 0.75 -5.57
CA ASN A 164 16.22 -0.14 -6.13
C ASN A 164 15.82 0.24 -7.55
N GLY A 165 16.14 1.46 -7.98
CA GLY A 165 15.97 1.94 -9.34
C GLY A 165 17.08 1.48 -10.30
N PRO A 166 17.15 2.08 -11.50
CA PRO A 166 18.13 1.70 -12.52
C PRO A 166 19.57 2.12 -12.19
N GLN A 167 19.78 2.99 -11.20
CA GLN A 167 21.08 3.60 -10.90
C GLN A 167 22.15 2.57 -10.53
N LEU A 168 21.79 1.58 -9.69
CA LEU A 168 22.73 0.56 -9.27
C LEU A 168 23.20 -0.28 -10.47
N MET A 169 22.27 -0.67 -11.35
CA MET A 169 22.60 -1.43 -12.55
C MET A 169 23.49 -0.61 -13.51
N ALA A 170 23.27 0.70 -13.61
CA ALA A 170 24.14 1.59 -14.39
C ALA A 170 25.57 1.60 -13.84
N TRP A 171 25.76 1.69 -12.52
CA TRP A 171 27.09 1.60 -11.91
C TRP A 171 27.73 0.23 -12.12
N VAL A 172 26.98 -0.86 -11.92
CA VAL A 172 27.50 -2.21 -12.17
C VAL A 172 27.97 -2.34 -13.63
N GLN A 173 27.21 -1.83 -14.59
CA GLN A 173 27.59 -1.85 -16.01
C GLN A 173 28.83 -1.00 -16.29
N GLU A 174 28.90 0.23 -15.78
CA GLU A 174 30.05 1.14 -15.95
C GLU A 174 31.36 0.51 -15.48
N PHE A 175 31.34 -0.19 -14.34
CA PHE A 175 32.52 -0.85 -13.79
C PHE A 175 32.68 -2.32 -14.21
N SER A 176 31.81 -2.84 -15.08
CA SER A 176 31.86 -4.25 -15.53
C SER A 176 32.86 -4.52 -16.65
N GLY A 177 33.34 -3.48 -17.35
CA GLY A 177 34.25 -3.58 -18.49
C GLY A 177 35.52 -4.39 -18.21
N ALA A 178 36.06 -4.99 -19.27
CA ALA A 178 37.37 -5.62 -19.25
C ALA A 178 38.46 -4.55 -19.09
N ASP A 179 39.53 -4.84 -18.35
CA ASP A 179 40.73 -3.99 -18.32
C ASP A 179 41.20 -3.81 -19.77
N GLU A 180 40.99 -2.63 -20.36
CA GLU A 180 41.59 -2.30 -21.65
C GLU A 180 43.11 -2.35 -21.49
N GLU A 181 43.83 -2.86 -22.50
CA GLU A 181 45.30 -2.84 -22.50
C GLU A 181 45.78 -1.38 -22.56
N GLU A 182 46.05 -0.79 -21.40
CA GLU A 182 46.44 0.61 -21.28
C GLU A 182 47.82 0.85 -21.92
N GLN A 183 47.87 1.83 -22.83
CA GLN A 183 49.10 2.19 -23.54
C GLN A 183 50.07 2.94 -22.61
N PRO A 184 51.39 2.68 -22.71
CA PRO A 184 52.37 3.36 -21.88
C PRO A 184 52.39 4.88 -22.13
N ILE A 185 52.10 5.66 -21.09
CA ILE A 185 51.92 7.12 -21.10
C ILE A 185 53.22 7.83 -21.50
N PHE A 186 54.36 7.31 -21.04
CA PHE A 186 55.66 7.96 -21.20
C PHE A 186 56.47 7.48 -22.42
N GLU A 187 55.94 6.57 -23.23
CA GLU A 187 56.66 6.00 -24.37
C GLU A 187 57.10 7.10 -25.37
N HIS A 188 56.25 8.11 -25.56
CA HIS A 188 56.49 9.22 -26.49
C HIS A 188 57.63 10.16 -26.07
N ILE A 189 58.00 10.21 -24.79
CA ILE A 189 59.08 11.09 -24.28
C ILE A 189 60.36 10.32 -23.96
N LYS A 190 60.31 8.98 -24.03
CA LYS A 190 61.40 8.08 -23.69
C LYS A 190 62.65 8.33 -24.54
N GLU A 191 62.48 8.51 -25.84
CA GLU A 191 63.59 8.80 -26.77
C GLU A 191 64.25 10.15 -26.46
N PHE A 192 63.45 11.20 -26.22
CA PHE A 192 63.94 12.54 -25.89
C PHE A 192 64.76 12.55 -24.58
N LEU A 193 64.22 11.92 -23.52
CA LEU A 193 64.90 11.86 -22.22
C LEU A 193 66.16 11.00 -22.26
N THR A 194 66.17 9.95 -23.09
CA THR A 194 67.36 9.11 -23.30
C THR A 194 68.46 9.92 -23.97
N ASN A 195 68.12 10.68 -25.02
CA ASN A 195 69.06 11.55 -25.74
C ASN A 195 69.59 12.71 -24.87
N ALA A 196 68.82 13.15 -23.86
CA ALA A 196 69.23 14.17 -22.90
C ALA A 196 70.09 13.64 -21.73
N GLY A 197 70.39 12.33 -21.69
CA GLY A 197 71.16 11.70 -20.62
C GLY A 197 70.40 11.55 -19.29
N GLN A 198 69.07 11.64 -19.31
CA GLN A 198 68.19 11.62 -18.11
C GLN A 198 67.61 10.21 -17.85
N ALA A 199 68.42 9.15 -17.96
CA ALA A 199 67.95 7.77 -17.80
C ALA A 199 67.30 7.48 -16.43
N ALA A 200 67.76 8.14 -15.37
CA ALA A 200 67.17 8.02 -14.04
C ALA A 200 65.74 8.57 -13.97
N MET A 201 65.43 9.63 -14.73
CA MET A 201 64.08 10.20 -14.82
C MET A 201 63.12 9.24 -15.54
N ILE A 202 63.58 8.56 -16.60
CA ILE A 202 62.79 7.55 -17.31
C ILE A 202 62.38 6.42 -16.36
N SER A 203 63.33 5.89 -15.59
CA SER A 203 63.05 4.83 -14.62
C SER A 203 62.06 5.28 -13.53
N GLN A 204 62.13 6.53 -13.08
CA GLN A 204 61.17 7.09 -12.13
C GLN A 204 59.77 7.25 -12.75
N CYS A 205 59.68 7.68 -14.02
CA CYS A 205 58.42 7.76 -14.74
C CYS A 205 57.78 6.38 -14.94
N GLU A 206 58.55 5.38 -15.39
CA GLU A 206 58.08 4.00 -15.56
C GLU A 206 57.62 3.38 -14.22
N GLN A 207 58.35 3.66 -13.13
CA GLN A 207 57.94 3.22 -11.80
C GLN A 207 56.63 3.90 -11.34
N ALA A 208 56.54 5.22 -11.47
CA ALA A 208 55.33 5.97 -11.09
C ALA A 208 54.12 5.55 -11.92
N GLU A 209 54.33 5.25 -13.21
CA GLU A 209 53.32 4.69 -14.10
C GLU A 209 52.85 3.30 -13.64
N THR A 210 53.79 2.42 -13.27
CA THR A 210 53.47 1.10 -12.73
C THR A 210 52.67 1.20 -11.42
N GLU A 211 53.07 2.11 -10.51
CA GLU A 211 52.36 2.36 -9.25
C GLU A 211 50.95 2.92 -9.48
N LEU A 212 50.79 3.84 -10.44
CA LEU A 212 49.48 4.38 -10.83
C LEU A 212 48.56 3.28 -11.36
N TYR A 213 49.05 2.45 -12.30
CA TYR A 213 48.26 1.36 -12.86
C TYR A 213 47.87 0.32 -11.80
N GLN A 214 48.79 -0.02 -10.90
CA GLN A 214 48.47 -0.90 -9.77
C GLN A 214 47.40 -0.29 -8.86
N SER A 215 47.50 1.00 -8.54
CA SER A 215 46.50 1.69 -7.73
C SER A 215 45.14 1.77 -8.42
N MET A 216 45.11 2.01 -9.73
CA MET A 216 43.88 2.04 -10.53
C MET A 216 43.22 0.66 -10.57
N LYS A 217 43.99 -0.41 -10.82
CA LYS A 217 43.48 -1.79 -10.78
C LYS A 217 42.93 -2.19 -9.41
N GLN A 218 43.65 -1.84 -8.34
CA GLN A 218 43.18 -2.09 -6.97
C GLN A 218 41.89 -1.32 -6.68
N THR A 219 41.80 -0.06 -7.11
CA THR A 219 40.60 0.77 -6.92
C THR A 219 39.43 0.21 -7.71
N HIS A 220 39.63 -0.18 -8.97
CA HIS A 220 38.61 -0.82 -9.81
C HIS A 220 38.09 -2.11 -9.18
N HIS A 221 38.98 -2.97 -8.70
CA HIS A 221 38.61 -4.21 -8.01
C HIS A 221 37.80 -3.93 -6.73
N LEU A 222 38.24 -2.98 -5.89
CA LEU A 222 37.52 -2.57 -4.68
C LEU A 222 36.13 -2.03 -5.01
N VAL A 223 36.01 -1.19 -6.04
CA VAL A 223 34.72 -0.65 -6.49
C VAL A 223 33.79 -1.77 -6.92
N ARG A 224 34.26 -2.74 -7.72
CA ARG A 224 33.47 -3.92 -8.13
C ARG A 224 33.02 -4.74 -6.93
N SER A 225 33.90 -5.04 -5.98
CA SER A 225 33.54 -5.75 -4.75
C SER A 225 32.51 -4.99 -3.89
N CYS A 226 32.62 -3.67 -3.81
CA CYS A 226 31.64 -2.84 -3.12
C CYS A 226 30.28 -2.85 -3.83
N LEU A 227 30.26 -2.77 -5.16
CA LEU A 227 29.03 -2.84 -5.95
C LEU A 227 28.37 -4.23 -5.87
N GLU A 228 29.16 -5.30 -5.84
CA GLU A 228 28.67 -6.66 -5.62
C GLU A 228 28.01 -6.79 -4.24
N LEU A 229 28.67 -6.30 -3.18
CA LEU A 229 28.11 -6.33 -1.82
C LEU A 229 26.83 -5.48 -1.73
N LEU A 230 26.81 -4.31 -2.37
CA LEU A 230 25.63 -3.45 -2.44
C LEU A 230 24.48 -4.15 -3.20
N SER A 231 24.79 -4.85 -4.30
CA SER A 231 23.81 -5.62 -5.07
C SER A 231 23.22 -6.78 -4.25
N GLN A 232 24.05 -7.47 -3.48
CA GLN A 232 23.58 -8.50 -2.54
C GLN A 232 22.68 -7.90 -1.45
N TYR A 233 23.07 -6.75 -0.87
CA TYR A 233 22.25 -6.04 0.11
C TYR A 233 20.89 -5.62 -0.48
N VAL A 234 20.87 -5.08 -1.70
CA VAL A 234 19.64 -4.70 -2.39
C VAL A 234 18.76 -5.92 -2.66
N ALA A 235 19.34 -7.01 -3.14
CA ALA A 235 18.61 -8.26 -3.40
C ALA A 235 17.91 -8.78 -2.14
N VAL A 236 18.53 -8.65 -0.96
CA VAL A 236 17.92 -9.05 0.32
C VAL A 236 16.92 -8.00 0.84
N SER A 237 17.26 -6.72 0.76
CA SER A 237 16.42 -5.64 1.30
C SER A 237 15.08 -5.50 0.56
N GLN A 238 15.02 -5.93 -0.70
CA GLN A 238 13.79 -6.01 -1.49
C GLN A 238 12.74 -6.99 -0.95
N TYR A 239 13.09 -7.87 0.00
CA TYR A 239 12.15 -8.75 0.69
C TYR A 239 11.69 -8.18 2.04
N TYR A 240 12.20 -7.02 2.46
CA TYR A 240 11.88 -6.45 3.75
C TYR A 240 10.45 -5.88 3.74
N PRO A 241 9.56 -6.31 4.65
CA PRO A 241 8.18 -5.83 4.67
C PRO A 241 8.08 -4.34 4.97
N GLN A 242 7.24 -3.60 4.25
CA GLN A 242 7.03 -2.17 4.49
C GLN A 242 6.49 -1.88 5.88
N SER A 243 5.55 -2.68 6.39
CA SER A 243 5.00 -2.53 7.75
C SER A 243 6.07 -2.60 8.84
N HIS A 244 7.12 -3.39 8.62
CA HIS A 244 8.22 -3.55 9.55
C HIS A 244 9.11 -2.30 9.65
N THR A 245 9.10 -1.43 8.64
CA THR A 245 9.85 -0.16 8.69
C THR A 245 9.35 0.75 9.81
N GLU A 246 8.05 0.72 10.15
CA GLU A 246 7.48 1.53 11.24
C GLU A 246 8.05 1.20 12.62
N TYR A 247 8.54 -0.02 12.79
CA TYR A 247 9.16 -0.50 14.02
C TYR A 247 10.68 -0.26 14.06
N HIS A 248 11.24 0.31 12.99
CA HIS A 248 12.65 0.65 12.97
C HIS A 248 12.96 1.66 14.09
N ARG A 249 14.08 1.44 14.78
CA ARG A 249 14.45 2.16 16.00
C ARG A 249 14.40 3.68 15.82
N VAL A 250 14.86 4.19 14.69
CA VAL A 250 14.84 5.63 14.38
C VAL A 250 13.41 6.19 14.30
N LEU A 251 12.48 5.47 13.66
CA LEU A 251 11.08 5.88 13.56
C LEU A 251 10.37 5.83 14.91
N VAL A 252 10.64 4.80 15.72
CA VAL A 252 10.10 4.70 17.09
C VAL A 252 10.64 5.81 17.97
N LEU A 253 11.95 6.06 17.97
CA LEU A 253 12.57 7.14 18.74
C LEU A 253 12.06 8.52 18.30
N ARG A 254 11.88 8.74 17.00
CA ARG A 254 11.25 9.95 16.45
C ARG A 254 9.85 10.14 17.04
N LYS A 255 8.98 9.12 16.98
CA LYS A 255 7.61 9.15 17.53
C LYS A 255 7.62 9.50 19.04
N LEU A 256 8.54 8.92 19.81
CA LEU A 256 8.68 9.18 21.24
C LEU A 256 9.15 10.61 21.57
N VAL A 257 10.15 11.12 20.85
CA VAL A 257 10.64 12.49 21.02
C VAL A 257 9.58 13.52 20.64
N ALA A 258 8.83 13.28 19.57
CA ALA A 258 7.71 14.12 19.16
C ALA A 258 6.63 14.20 20.27
N ALA A 259 6.24 13.05 20.85
CA ALA A 259 5.28 13.02 21.95
C ALA A 259 5.73 13.78 23.20
N ALA A 260 7.03 13.71 23.55
CA ALA A 260 7.60 14.49 24.64
C ALA A 260 7.55 16.01 24.36
N LEU A 261 7.81 16.43 23.12
CA LEU A 261 7.79 17.83 22.69
C LEU A 261 6.37 18.43 22.65
N GLU A 262 5.39 17.66 22.17
CA GLU A 262 3.99 18.12 22.05
C GLU A 262 3.32 18.27 23.41
N SER A 263 3.47 17.27 24.29
CA SER A 263 2.78 17.24 25.58
C SER A 263 3.32 18.26 26.58
N LYS A 264 4.63 18.56 26.54
CA LYS A 264 5.35 19.39 27.52
C LYS A 264 5.07 18.99 28.98
N SER A 265 4.68 17.73 29.20
CA SER A 265 4.30 17.19 30.50
C SER A 265 5.45 16.39 31.10
N PRO A 266 5.82 16.62 32.37
CA PRO A 266 6.88 15.85 33.02
C PRO A 266 6.54 14.35 33.15
N GLU A 267 5.25 14.01 33.22
CA GLU A 267 4.78 12.63 33.27
C GLU A 267 5.05 11.91 31.95
N VAL A 268 4.70 12.56 30.82
CA VAL A 268 4.95 12.03 29.48
C VAL A 268 6.45 11.90 29.21
N CYS A 269 7.26 12.88 29.63
CA CYS A 269 8.72 12.79 29.51
C CYS A 269 9.30 11.59 30.30
N ARG A 270 8.75 11.29 31.48
CA ARG A 270 9.16 10.13 32.28
C ARG A 270 8.75 8.82 31.60
N ASP A 271 7.55 8.75 31.06
CA ASP A 271 7.06 7.57 30.36
C ASP A 271 7.85 7.30 29.07
N VAL A 272 8.16 8.36 28.31
CA VAL A 272 9.05 8.30 27.15
C VAL A 272 10.44 7.80 27.55
N ALA A 273 11.04 8.35 28.62
CA ALA A 273 12.35 7.90 29.10
C ALA A 273 12.35 6.42 29.50
N ASN A 274 11.29 5.93 30.15
CA ASN A 274 11.13 4.52 30.48
C ASN A 274 11.00 3.64 29.24
N GLN A 275 10.25 4.09 28.22
CA GLN A 275 10.12 3.38 26.94
C GLN A 275 11.45 3.32 26.18
N VAL A 276 12.21 4.41 26.13
CA VAL A 276 13.55 4.42 25.52
C VAL A 276 14.49 3.46 26.26
N ALA A 277 14.48 3.46 27.59
CA ALA A 277 15.27 2.52 28.38
C ALA A 277 14.87 1.06 28.11
N ALA A 278 13.57 0.77 28.03
CA ALA A 278 13.07 -0.56 27.70
C ALA A 278 13.51 -1.01 26.30
N LEU A 279 13.43 -0.13 25.29
CA LEU A 279 13.87 -0.42 23.92
C LEU A 279 15.35 -0.76 23.84
N ILE A 280 16.21 -0.01 24.55
CA ILE A 280 17.65 -0.28 24.61
C ILE A 280 17.94 -1.61 25.32
N ASN A 281 17.21 -1.91 26.40
CA ASN A 281 17.43 -3.12 27.20
C ASN A 281 16.83 -4.39 26.58
N ALA A 282 15.81 -4.27 25.73
CA ALA A 282 15.15 -5.41 25.07
C ALA A 282 16.09 -6.19 24.12
N GLU A 283 17.17 -5.57 23.63
CA GLU A 283 18.18 -6.23 22.80
C GLU A 283 18.91 -7.39 23.53
N SER A 284 18.89 -7.43 24.87
CA SER A 284 19.56 -8.48 25.65
C SER A 284 18.81 -9.82 25.76
N ASN A 285 17.51 -9.87 25.42
CA ASN A 285 16.64 -11.03 25.68
C ASN A 285 16.25 -11.87 24.43
N LYS A 286 16.88 -11.68 23.26
CA LYS A 286 16.51 -12.31 21.98
C LYS A 286 16.99 -13.76 21.78
N GLY A 287 17.07 -14.57 22.84
CA GLY A 287 17.59 -15.94 22.76
C GLY A 287 16.89 -16.81 21.70
N ASP A 288 15.56 -16.88 21.76
CA ASP A 288 14.78 -17.81 20.92
C ASP A 288 14.67 -17.36 19.44
N THR A 289 14.44 -16.06 19.19
CA THR A 289 14.37 -15.53 17.81
C THR A 289 15.74 -15.61 17.12
N SER A 290 16.83 -15.39 17.85
CA SER A 290 18.19 -15.54 17.31
C SER A 290 18.46 -17.00 16.89
N GLN A 291 18.05 -17.97 17.71
CA GLN A 291 18.19 -19.39 17.37
C GLN A 291 17.35 -19.79 16.14
N GLN A 292 16.14 -19.25 16.00
CA GLN A 292 15.32 -19.47 14.81
C GLN A 292 16.01 -18.95 13.54
N ILE A 293 16.56 -17.73 13.58
CA ILE A 293 17.31 -17.14 12.45
C ILE A 293 18.55 -17.99 12.11
N ILE A 294 19.30 -18.43 13.11
CA ILE A 294 20.47 -19.30 12.93
C ILE A 294 20.05 -20.64 12.29
N SER A 295 18.98 -21.26 12.79
CA SER A 295 18.48 -22.52 12.25
C SER A 295 18.00 -22.39 10.79
N TYR A 296 17.36 -21.27 10.46
CA TYR A 296 16.94 -20.96 9.09
C TYR A 296 18.14 -20.73 8.17
N ASN A 297 19.17 -20.04 8.65
CA ASN A 297 20.42 -19.85 7.91
C ASN A 297 21.11 -21.19 7.60
N TYR A 298 21.20 -22.11 8.56
CA TYR A 298 21.73 -23.45 8.32
C TYR A 298 20.93 -24.23 7.27
N ARG A 299 19.60 -24.12 7.27
CA ARG A 299 18.77 -24.73 6.22
C ARG A 299 19.07 -24.16 4.84
N LEU A 300 19.19 -22.84 4.72
CA LEU A 300 19.57 -22.19 3.46
C LEU A 300 20.96 -22.61 3.00
N GLN A 301 21.93 -22.73 3.92
CA GLN A 301 23.27 -23.22 3.60
C GLN A 301 23.24 -24.66 3.07
N ASN A 302 22.44 -25.54 3.67
CA ASN A 302 22.27 -26.91 3.19
C ASN A 302 21.65 -26.95 1.78
N MET A 303 20.59 -26.17 1.54
CA MET A 303 19.97 -26.06 0.21
C MET A 303 20.95 -25.53 -0.85
N ASN A 304 21.76 -24.52 -0.49
CA ASN A 304 22.79 -23.98 -1.38
C ASN A 304 23.89 -25.01 -1.66
N ALA A 305 24.32 -25.77 -0.66
CA ALA A 305 25.30 -26.85 -0.83
C ALA A 305 24.77 -27.95 -1.76
N GLU A 306 23.50 -28.33 -1.62
CA GLU A 306 22.83 -29.31 -2.47
C GLU A 306 22.69 -28.81 -3.91
N ALA A 307 22.27 -27.56 -4.12
CA ALA A 307 22.19 -26.93 -5.44
C ALA A 307 23.56 -26.88 -6.13
N ASN A 308 24.62 -26.50 -5.40
CA ASN A 308 25.98 -26.50 -5.93
C ASN A 308 26.47 -27.91 -6.28
N ALA A 309 26.13 -28.92 -5.48
CA ALA A 309 26.46 -30.31 -5.78
C ALA A 309 25.75 -30.78 -7.06
N ASN A 310 24.48 -30.41 -7.26
CA ASN A 310 23.73 -30.72 -8.47
C ASN A 310 24.29 -29.98 -9.69
N LEU A 311 24.66 -28.71 -9.56
CA LEU A 311 25.32 -27.95 -10.62
C LEU A 311 26.66 -28.58 -11.01
N THR A 312 27.46 -29.01 -10.02
CA THR A 312 28.74 -29.67 -10.28
C THR A 312 28.55 -30.97 -11.07
N LYS A 313 27.57 -31.80 -10.68
CA LYS A 313 27.21 -33.01 -11.44
C LYS A 313 26.75 -32.70 -12.86
N ALA A 314 25.98 -31.63 -13.05
CA ALA A 314 25.53 -31.22 -14.39
C ALA A 314 26.71 -30.75 -15.27
N ILE A 315 27.67 -30.02 -14.70
CA ILE A 315 28.90 -29.62 -15.39
C ILE A 315 29.75 -30.84 -15.74
N GLU A 316 29.91 -31.79 -14.81
CA GLU A 316 30.63 -33.06 -15.07
C GLU A 316 29.97 -33.86 -16.19
N ARG A 317 28.63 -33.94 -16.21
CA ARG A 317 27.87 -34.57 -17.30
C ARG A 317 28.10 -33.86 -18.63
N LEU A 318 28.03 -32.53 -18.66
CA LEU A 318 28.31 -31.73 -19.86
C LEU A 318 29.74 -31.97 -20.38
N GLN A 319 30.72 -32.11 -19.49
CA GLN A 319 32.10 -32.43 -19.86
C GLN A 319 32.23 -33.85 -20.43
N LEU A 320 31.56 -34.84 -19.83
CA LEU A 320 31.54 -36.23 -20.32
C LEU A 320 30.87 -36.35 -21.69
N GLU A 321 29.85 -35.53 -21.95
CA GLU A 321 29.16 -35.46 -23.25
C GLU A 321 29.98 -34.71 -24.32
N GLY A 322 31.16 -34.18 -23.97
CA GLY A 322 32.13 -33.56 -24.89
C GLY A 322 32.16 -32.03 -24.86
N GLY A 323 31.56 -31.42 -23.83
CA GLY A 323 31.59 -29.97 -23.62
C GLY A 323 30.70 -29.19 -24.61
N PRO A 324 30.86 -27.85 -24.69
CA PRO A 324 30.05 -27.01 -25.57
C PRO A 324 30.21 -27.36 -27.06
N ASP A 325 31.37 -27.90 -27.46
CA ASP A 325 31.65 -28.28 -28.84
C ASP A 325 30.93 -29.57 -29.27
N ALA A 326 30.52 -30.42 -28.32
CA ALA A 326 29.78 -31.64 -28.62
C ALA A 326 28.43 -31.37 -29.29
N LEU A 327 27.76 -30.28 -28.90
CA LEU A 327 26.52 -29.87 -29.53
C LEU A 327 26.73 -29.53 -31.00
N VAL A 328 27.83 -28.85 -31.33
CA VAL A 328 28.18 -28.50 -32.71
C VAL A 328 28.42 -29.76 -33.54
N LEU A 329 29.20 -30.71 -33.01
CA LEU A 329 29.47 -31.99 -33.67
C LEU A 329 28.19 -32.82 -33.88
N ALA A 330 27.31 -32.87 -32.88
CA ALA A 330 26.03 -33.56 -32.98
C ALA A 330 25.12 -32.92 -34.04
N GLN A 331 25.08 -31.59 -34.13
CA GLN A 331 24.34 -30.87 -35.17
C GLN A 331 24.90 -31.12 -36.58
N GLU A 332 26.22 -31.18 -36.72
CA GLU A 332 26.88 -31.51 -37.99
C GLU A 332 26.54 -32.93 -38.42
N ALA A 333 26.70 -33.92 -37.53
CA ALA A 333 26.35 -35.32 -37.79
C ALA A 333 24.86 -35.48 -38.15
N TYR A 334 23.96 -34.75 -37.46
CA TYR A 334 22.54 -34.74 -37.78
C TYR A 334 22.26 -34.17 -39.18
N ARG A 335 22.88 -33.05 -39.55
CA ARG A 335 22.73 -32.45 -40.90
C ARG A 335 23.25 -33.38 -41.99
N GLU A 336 24.38 -34.03 -41.74
CA GLU A 336 24.96 -35.03 -42.66
C GLU A 336 24.01 -36.21 -42.84
N ALA A 337 23.48 -36.78 -41.74
CA ALA A 337 22.50 -37.85 -41.78
C ALA A 337 21.24 -37.47 -42.58
N LYS A 338 20.67 -36.27 -42.35
CA LYS A 338 19.51 -35.77 -43.10
C LYS A 338 19.78 -35.63 -44.59
N THR A 339 20.98 -35.16 -44.95
CA THR A 339 21.43 -35.04 -46.34
C THR A 339 21.59 -36.41 -46.99
N ASN A 340 22.19 -37.36 -46.28
CA ASN A 340 22.39 -38.73 -46.75
C ASN A 340 21.05 -39.46 -46.97
N ILE A 341 20.09 -39.33 -46.05
CA ILE A 341 18.73 -39.86 -46.21
C ILE A 341 18.07 -39.23 -47.44
N SER A 342 18.15 -37.90 -47.58
CA SER A 342 17.55 -37.19 -48.72
C SER A 342 18.17 -37.61 -50.06
N ASN A 343 19.48 -37.84 -50.09
CA ASN A 343 20.17 -38.34 -51.28
C ASN A 343 19.74 -39.77 -51.61
N TRP A 344 19.68 -40.66 -50.61
CA TRP A 344 19.25 -42.04 -50.77
C TRP A 344 17.83 -42.16 -51.34
N VAL A 345 16.88 -41.37 -50.81
CA VAL A 345 15.48 -41.31 -51.31
C VAL A 345 15.42 -40.89 -52.78
N ARG A 346 16.36 -40.04 -53.23
CA ARG A 346 16.41 -39.56 -54.63
C ARG A 346 17.07 -40.53 -55.60
N THR A 347 17.97 -41.39 -55.12
CA THR A 347 18.81 -42.24 -55.99
C THR A 347 18.32 -43.67 -56.11
N GLU A 348 17.69 -44.23 -55.08
CA GLU A 348 17.30 -45.64 -55.03
C GLU A 348 15.79 -45.83 -55.29
N GLU A 349 15.43 -46.77 -56.16
CA GLU A 349 14.02 -47.14 -56.40
C GLU A 349 13.42 -47.87 -55.19
N GLY A 350 12.22 -47.48 -54.77
CA GLY A 350 11.55 -48.05 -53.59
C GLY A 350 12.01 -47.47 -52.24
N ALA A 351 12.96 -46.53 -52.25
CA ALA A 351 13.49 -45.92 -51.03
C ALA A 351 12.48 -45.03 -50.29
N ALA A 352 11.56 -44.38 -51.03
CA ALA A 352 10.51 -43.55 -50.44
C ALA A 352 9.53 -44.39 -49.61
N GLU A 353 9.04 -45.50 -50.17
CA GLU A 353 8.12 -46.43 -49.48
C GLU A 353 8.80 -47.12 -48.29
N ALA A 354 10.09 -47.45 -48.43
CA ALA A 354 10.89 -47.99 -47.32
C ALA A 354 11.07 -46.96 -46.20
N LEU A 355 11.34 -45.69 -46.53
CA LEU A 355 11.43 -44.61 -45.55
C LEU A 355 10.09 -44.39 -44.83
N GLU A 356 8.99 -44.36 -45.58
CA GLU A 356 7.63 -44.24 -45.03
C GLU A 356 7.35 -45.37 -44.03
N SER A 357 7.67 -46.62 -44.37
CA SER A 357 7.47 -47.76 -43.46
C SER A 357 8.30 -47.63 -42.18
N VAL A 358 9.54 -47.14 -42.27
CA VAL A 358 10.41 -46.94 -41.10
C VAL A 358 9.88 -45.80 -40.24
N VAL A 359 9.54 -44.66 -40.84
CA VAL A 359 9.03 -43.48 -40.13
C VAL A 359 7.71 -43.80 -39.44
N ILE A 360 6.77 -44.48 -40.10
CA ILE A 360 5.51 -44.91 -39.48
C ILE A 360 5.78 -45.84 -38.27
N GLY A 361 6.69 -46.81 -38.42
CA GLY A 361 7.07 -47.70 -37.32
C GLY A 361 7.66 -46.95 -36.12
N MET A 362 8.51 -45.95 -36.37
CA MET A 362 9.07 -45.09 -35.32
C MET A 362 8.00 -44.20 -34.67
N LEU A 363 7.11 -43.59 -35.46
CA LEU A 363 6.00 -42.77 -34.95
C LEU A 363 5.05 -43.58 -34.06
N CYS A 364 4.73 -44.83 -34.42
CA CYS A 364 3.94 -45.73 -33.58
C CYS A 364 4.64 -46.00 -32.23
N ASN A 365 5.97 -46.17 -32.23
CA ASN A 365 6.74 -46.36 -31.00
C ASN A 365 6.73 -45.10 -30.13
N LEU A 366 6.92 -43.93 -30.73
CA LEU A 366 6.86 -42.65 -30.04
C LEU A 366 5.47 -42.40 -29.44
N ASN A 367 4.40 -42.64 -30.19
CA ASN A 367 3.02 -42.51 -29.70
C ASN A 367 2.76 -43.41 -28.50
N ARG A 368 3.27 -44.65 -28.53
CA ARG A 368 3.14 -45.56 -27.38
C ARG A 368 3.84 -45.00 -26.13
N ARG A 369 5.06 -44.46 -26.27
CA ARG A 369 5.79 -43.85 -25.15
C ARG A 369 5.07 -42.59 -24.64
N TYR A 370 4.57 -41.77 -25.55
CA TYR A 370 3.80 -40.57 -25.25
C TYR A 370 2.58 -40.91 -24.40
N LEU A 371 1.76 -41.87 -24.82
CA LEU A 371 0.59 -42.33 -24.07
C LEU A 371 0.95 -42.94 -22.71
N MET A 372 2.10 -43.60 -22.58
CA MET A 372 2.57 -44.10 -21.27
C MET A 372 2.92 -42.95 -20.32
N LEU A 373 3.58 -41.90 -20.82
CA LEU A 373 3.91 -40.70 -20.03
C LEU A 373 2.65 -39.92 -19.66
N GLU A 374 1.72 -39.76 -20.60
CA GLU A 374 0.43 -39.10 -20.37
C GLU A 374 -0.39 -39.82 -19.27
N ASN A 375 -0.50 -41.15 -19.35
CA ASN A 375 -1.15 -41.94 -18.29
C ASN A 375 -0.42 -41.80 -16.93
N GLY A 376 0.92 -41.74 -16.95
CA GLY A 376 1.73 -41.51 -15.75
C GLY A 376 1.45 -40.14 -15.13
N ALA A 377 1.42 -39.09 -15.96
CA ALA A 377 1.09 -37.73 -15.57
C ALA A 377 -0.33 -37.62 -15.01
N GLN A 378 -1.31 -38.23 -15.69
CA GLN A 378 -2.70 -38.28 -15.23
C GLN A 378 -2.81 -38.98 -13.86
N SER A 379 -2.09 -40.09 -13.68
CA SER A 379 -2.10 -40.84 -12.41
C SER A 379 -1.40 -40.09 -11.26
N ALA A 380 -0.44 -39.21 -11.57
CA ALA A 380 0.30 -38.44 -10.58
C ALA A 380 -0.54 -37.30 -9.97
N GLY A 381 -1.48 -36.72 -10.72
CA GLY A 381 -2.38 -35.66 -10.23
C GLY A 381 -1.62 -34.49 -9.60
N ASP A 382 -1.87 -34.20 -8.33
CA ASP A 382 -1.21 -33.11 -7.59
C ASP A 382 0.30 -33.31 -7.41
N CYS A 383 0.81 -34.54 -7.57
CA CYS A 383 2.24 -34.87 -7.49
C CYS A 383 2.96 -34.74 -8.84
N LEU A 384 2.34 -34.12 -9.85
CA LEU A 384 2.91 -33.97 -11.20
C LEU A 384 4.25 -33.22 -11.23
N VAL A 385 4.45 -32.30 -10.28
CA VAL A 385 5.72 -31.56 -10.14
C VAL A 385 6.89 -32.50 -9.80
N ASP A 386 6.62 -33.59 -9.08
CA ASP A 386 7.63 -34.57 -8.66
C ASP A 386 7.79 -35.71 -9.69
N LEU A 387 6.97 -35.75 -10.74
CA LEU A 387 7.03 -36.78 -11.77
C LEU A 387 8.25 -36.57 -12.66
N THR A 388 9.27 -37.39 -12.41
CA THR A 388 10.53 -37.40 -13.15
C THR A 388 10.67 -38.69 -13.95
N SER A 389 11.29 -38.58 -15.11
CA SER A 389 11.64 -39.71 -15.95
C SER A 389 12.73 -40.56 -15.30
N ARG A 390 12.99 -41.75 -15.87
CA ARG A 390 14.09 -42.61 -15.41
C ARG A 390 15.45 -41.90 -15.47
N GLU A 391 15.59 -40.93 -16.37
CA GLU A 391 16.82 -40.17 -16.59
C GLU A 391 16.87 -38.90 -15.72
N GLY A 392 15.83 -38.64 -14.92
CA GLY A 392 15.73 -37.53 -13.97
C GLY A 392 15.19 -36.23 -14.57
N GLU A 393 14.76 -36.25 -15.83
CA GLU A 393 14.13 -35.09 -16.49
C GLU A 393 12.67 -34.98 -16.06
N TRP A 394 12.13 -33.76 -16.05
CA TRP A 394 10.73 -33.55 -15.70
C TRP A 394 9.83 -34.06 -16.83
N PHE A 395 8.67 -34.63 -16.50
CA PHE A 395 7.84 -35.34 -17.49
C PHE A 395 7.47 -34.48 -18.73
N LEU A 396 7.31 -33.16 -18.56
CA LEU A 396 6.94 -32.27 -19.67
C LEU A 396 8.10 -32.08 -20.65
N ASP A 397 9.34 -32.06 -20.15
CA ASP A 397 10.54 -31.98 -20.99
C ASP A 397 10.71 -33.25 -21.83
N ASP A 398 10.45 -34.42 -21.22
CA ASP A 398 10.38 -35.71 -21.91
C ASP A 398 9.29 -35.71 -23.01
N MET A 399 8.08 -35.24 -22.67
CA MET A 399 6.95 -35.17 -23.61
C MET A 399 7.23 -34.22 -24.79
N SER A 400 7.84 -33.06 -24.50
CA SER A 400 8.30 -32.11 -25.51
C SER A 400 9.36 -32.74 -26.43
N THR A 401 10.31 -33.48 -25.86
CA THR A 401 11.36 -34.18 -26.60
C THR A 401 10.80 -35.26 -27.52
N LEU A 402 9.87 -36.10 -27.03
CA LEU A 402 9.21 -37.12 -27.86
C LEU A 402 8.40 -36.49 -29.00
N SER A 403 7.70 -35.38 -28.72
CA SER A 403 6.94 -34.63 -29.72
C SER A 403 7.85 -34.02 -30.79
N MET A 404 8.99 -33.46 -30.38
CA MET A 404 9.97 -32.90 -31.32
C MET A 404 10.57 -33.99 -32.23
N GLN A 405 10.85 -35.18 -31.68
CA GLN A 405 11.25 -36.33 -32.50
C GLN A 405 10.18 -36.72 -33.52
N ALA A 406 8.89 -36.68 -33.16
CA ALA A 406 7.81 -36.98 -34.08
C ALA A 406 7.75 -35.97 -35.24
N VAL A 407 7.88 -34.66 -34.95
CA VAL A 407 7.95 -33.61 -35.98
C VAL A 407 9.16 -33.79 -36.89
N GLU A 408 10.33 -34.10 -36.32
CA GLU A 408 11.55 -34.32 -37.08
C GLU A 408 11.46 -35.53 -38.01
N LEU A 409 10.89 -36.64 -37.55
CA LEU A 409 10.64 -37.83 -38.39
C LEU A 409 9.69 -37.52 -39.55
N LEU A 410 8.61 -36.76 -39.31
CA LEU A 410 7.70 -36.32 -40.35
C LEU A 410 8.40 -35.41 -41.38
N SER A 411 9.39 -34.61 -40.95
CA SER A 411 10.16 -33.74 -41.84
C SER A 411 11.03 -34.50 -42.86
N LEU A 412 11.29 -35.78 -42.63
CA LEU A 412 12.07 -36.64 -43.53
C LEU A 412 11.24 -37.18 -44.70
N LEU A 413 9.91 -37.16 -44.58
CA LEU A 413 9.02 -37.72 -45.60
C LEU A 413 8.90 -36.78 -46.82
N PRO A 414 8.81 -37.31 -48.05
CA PRO A 414 8.58 -36.53 -49.26
C PRO A 414 7.10 -36.08 -49.36
N LEU A 415 6.66 -35.24 -48.43
CA LEU A 415 5.25 -34.83 -48.27
C LEU A 415 4.66 -34.10 -49.48
N GLN A 416 5.50 -33.53 -50.37
CA GLN A 416 5.06 -32.80 -51.55
C GLN A 416 4.37 -33.72 -52.58
N SER A 417 4.89 -34.94 -52.79
CA SER A 417 4.25 -35.92 -53.69
C SER A 417 2.98 -36.52 -53.07
N ALA A 418 3.00 -36.81 -51.77
CA ALA A 418 1.84 -37.33 -51.04
C ALA A 418 0.68 -36.33 -50.93
N SER A 419 0.98 -35.03 -50.86
CA SER A 419 -0.04 -33.96 -50.77
C SER A 419 -0.92 -33.84 -52.02
N ALA A 420 -0.44 -34.33 -53.17
CA ALA A 420 -1.19 -34.34 -54.42
C ALA A 420 -2.21 -35.48 -54.48
N GLU A 421 -2.02 -36.54 -53.69
CA GLU A 421 -2.87 -37.74 -53.65
C GLU A 421 -3.88 -37.71 -52.49
N ASP A 422 -3.49 -37.16 -51.32
CA ASP A 422 -4.36 -37.05 -50.14
C ASP A 422 -4.22 -35.67 -49.46
N ALA A 423 -5.28 -34.87 -49.55
CA ALA A 423 -5.35 -33.56 -48.92
C ALA A 423 -5.39 -33.62 -47.37
N ALA A 424 -5.69 -34.78 -46.77
CA ALA A 424 -5.68 -34.95 -45.32
C ALA A 424 -4.27 -35.07 -44.74
N MET A 425 -3.29 -35.54 -45.53
CA MET A 425 -1.93 -35.80 -45.06
C MET A 425 -1.17 -34.52 -44.63
N PRO A 426 -1.16 -33.41 -45.39
CA PRO A 426 -0.56 -32.16 -44.94
C PRO A 426 -1.18 -31.62 -43.65
N VAL A 427 -2.50 -31.82 -43.46
CA VAL A 427 -3.18 -31.32 -42.26
C VAL A 427 -2.87 -32.18 -41.03
N ALA A 428 -2.72 -33.49 -41.20
CA ALA A 428 -2.27 -34.37 -40.13
C ALA A 428 -0.84 -34.03 -39.67
N VAL A 429 0.07 -33.73 -40.60
CA VAL A 429 1.43 -33.26 -40.27
C VAL A 429 1.38 -31.94 -39.52
N GLU A 430 0.54 -31.00 -39.98
CA GLU A 430 0.37 -29.71 -39.32
C GLU A 430 -0.27 -29.85 -37.93
N CYS A 431 -1.16 -30.83 -37.73
CA CYS A 431 -1.71 -31.17 -36.42
C CYS A 431 -0.62 -31.60 -35.43
N VAL A 432 0.28 -32.50 -35.84
CA VAL A 432 1.41 -32.95 -35.00
C VAL A 432 2.36 -31.78 -34.71
N ARG A 433 2.60 -30.91 -35.71
CA ARG A 433 3.43 -29.71 -35.53
C ARG A 433 2.83 -28.73 -34.52
N ASN A 434 1.52 -28.48 -34.58
CA ASN A 434 0.85 -27.60 -33.62
C ASN A 434 0.78 -28.21 -32.22
N ALA A 435 0.61 -29.53 -32.09
CA ALA A 435 0.73 -30.20 -30.80
C ALA A 435 2.13 -30.03 -30.18
N ASN A 436 3.18 -30.11 -31.00
CA ASN A 436 4.54 -29.83 -30.57
C ASN A 436 4.75 -28.39 -30.11
N LEU A 437 4.21 -27.42 -30.86
CA LEU A 437 4.28 -26.01 -30.48
C LEU A 437 3.53 -25.73 -29.17
N LEU A 438 2.37 -26.36 -28.96
CA LEU A 438 1.62 -26.25 -27.72
C LEU A 438 2.43 -26.78 -26.52
N LEU A 439 3.09 -27.93 -26.67
CA LEU A 439 3.99 -28.46 -25.63
C LEU A 439 5.17 -27.54 -25.36
N ALA A 440 5.79 -26.97 -26.41
CA ALA A 440 6.87 -26.01 -26.26
C ALA A 440 6.40 -24.74 -25.50
N ASP A 441 5.20 -24.24 -25.79
CA ASP A 441 4.61 -23.10 -25.08
C ASP A 441 4.29 -23.44 -23.62
N LEU A 442 3.90 -24.68 -23.30
CA LEU A 442 3.73 -25.14 -21.91
C LEU A 442 5.06 -25.23 -21.15
N VAL A 443 6.13 -25.74 -21.78
CA VAL A 443 7.49 -25.73 -21.21
C VAL A 443 7.94 -24.30 -20.94
N GLN A 444 7.74 -23.40 -21.91
CA GLN A 444 8.10 -21.99 -21.78
C GLN A 444 7.28 -21.29 -20.70
N LEU A 445 5.99 -21.61 -20.56
CA LEU A 445 5.13 -21.13 -19.48
C LEU A 445 5.70 -21.55 -18.13
N ASN A 446 6.03 -22.83 -17.95
CA ASN A 446 6.58 -23.32 -16.68
C ASN A 446 7.93 -22.67 -16.34
N TYR A 447 8.80 -22.54 -17.35
CA TYR A 447 10.11 -21.88 -17.21
C TYR A 447 9.95 -20.42 -16.78
N ASN A 448 9.16 -19.64 -17.51
CA ASN A 448 8.93 -18.22 -17.22
C ASN A 448 8.21 -18.03 -15.87
N PHE A 449 7.26 -18.90 -15.53
CA PHE A 449 6.60 -18.87 -14.24
C PHE A 449 7.60 -19.08 -13.10
N SER A 450 8.42 -20.13 -13.19
CA SER A 450 9.36 -20.52 -12.13
C SER A 450 10.53 -19.55 -11.97
N THR A 451 10.97 -18.91 -13.06
CA THR A 451 12.17 -18.05 -13.07
C THR A 451 11.86 -16.55 -12.95
N ILE A 452 10.67 -16.12 -13.35
CA ILE A 452 10.30 -14.68 -13.39
C ILE A 452 9.08 -14.41 -12.53
N ILE A 453 7.93 -15.02 -12.84
CA ILE A 453 6.65 -14.65 -12.21
C ILE A 453 6.63 -14.99 -10.73
N LEU A 454 6.94 -16.24 -10.37
CA LEU A 454 6.90 -16.70 -8.99
C LEU A 454 7.92 -15.96 -8.09
N PRO A 455 9.21 -15.82 -8.47
CA PRO A 455 10.17 -15.06 -7.67
C PRO A 455 9.76 -13.60 -7.46
N GLU A 456 9.32 -12.90 -8.51
CA GLU A 456 8.91 -11.50 -8.39
C GLU A 456 7.61 -11.36 -7.58
N ALA A 457 6.65 -12.28 -7.74
CA ALA A 457 5.44 -12.31 -6.92
C ALA A 457 5.78 -12.50 -5.44
N LEU A 458 6.62 -13.49 -5.10
CA LEU A 458 7.05 -13.74 -3.72
C LEU A 458 7.78 -12.54 -3.12
N LYS A 459 8.69 -11.93 -3.88
CA LYS A 459 9.41 -10.71 -3.47
C LYS A 459 8.44 -9.58 -3.15
N LYS A 460 7.45 -9.34 -4.01
CA LYS A 460 6.46 -8.27 -3.84
C LYS A 460 5.45 -8.54 -2.72
N ILE A 461 5.08 -9.81 -2.51
CA ILE A 461 4.24 -10.22 -1.37
C ILE A 461 5.00 -10.02 -0.06
N HIS A 462 6.27 -10.48 0.02
CA HIS A 462 7.08 -10.35 1.23
C HIS A 462 7.42 -8.88 1.56
N SER A 463 7.66 -8.05 0.54
CA SER A 463 7.85 -6.60 0.74
C SER A 463 6.55 -5.83 0.98
N GLU A 464 5.39 -6.48 0.91
CA GLU A 464 4.08 -5.88 1.08
C GLU A 464 3.79 -4.75 0.07
N ASP A 465 4.13 -4.96 -1.19
CA ASP A 465 3.82 -3.99 -2.26
C ASP A 465 2.30 -3.78 -2.36
N PRO A 466 1.80 -2.55 -2.14
CA PRO A 466 0.37 -2.29 -2.02
C PRO A 466 -0.39 -2.60 -3.31
N SER A 467 0.22 -2.35 -4.47
CA SER A 467 -0.41 -2.60 -5.77
C SER A 467 -0.57 -4.10 -6.05
N VAL A 468 0.41 -4.91 -5.66
CA VAL A 468 0.39 -6.37 -5.83
C VAL A 468 -0.62 -7.01 -4.87
N LEU A 469 -0.64 -6.58 -3.60
CA LEU A 469 -1.60 -7.10 -2.62
C LEU A 469 -3.05 -6.76 -3.00
N LEU A 470 -3.30 -5.54 -3.50
CA LEU A 470 -4.61 -5.17 -4.03
C LEU A 470 -5.00 -6.05 -5.22
N MET A 471 -4.09 -6.25 -6.19
CA MET A 471 -4.36 -7.11 -7.34
C MET A 471 -4.66 -8.56 -6.96
N ILE A 472 -3.94 -9.12 -5.97
CA ILE A 472 -4.23 -10.44 -5.42
C ILE A 472 -5.63 -10.48 -4.78
N SER A 473 -6.01 -9.42 -4.07
CA SER A 473 -7.35 -9.35 -3.46
C SER A 473 -8.47 -9.28 -4.50
N GLU A 474 -8.26 -8.53 -5.59
CA GLU A 474 -9.20 -8.41 -6.70
C GLU A 474 -9.32 -9.72 -7.49
N LEU A 475 -8.21 -10.40 -7.74
CA LEU A 475 -8.20 -11.72 -8.37
C LEU A 475 -8.93 -12.75 -7.49
N ASN A 476 -8.67 -12.75 -6.19
CA ASN A 476 -9.39 -13.60 -5.24
C ASN A 476 -10.89 -13.28 -5.21
N ALA A 477 -11.28 -12.01 -5.35
CA ALA A 477 -12.69 -11.63 -5.45
C ALA A 477 -13.35 -12.21 -6.71
N VAL A 478 -12.65 -12.31 -7.85
CA VAL A 478 -13.19 -12.99 -9.04
C VAL A 478 -13.45 -14.48 -8.76
N ILE A 479 -12.51 -15.14 -8.07
CA ILE A 479 -12.61 -16.56 -7.71
C ILE A 479 -13.76 -16.82 -6.72
N VAL A 480 -13.80 -16.07 -5.61
CA VAL A 480 -14.75 -16.27 -4.51
C VAL A 480 -16.17 -15.86 -4.90
N ASN A 481 -16.33 -14.84 -5.75
CA ASN A 481 -17.65 -14.40 -6.21
C ASN A 481 -18.19 -15.26 -7.38
N SER A 482 -17.50 -16.33 -7.77
CA SER A 482 -18.08 -17.32 -8.69
C SER A 482 -19.26 -18.03 -8.00
N PRO A 483 -20.41 -18.22 -8.67
CA PRO A 483 -21.60 -18.85 -8.06
C PRO A 483 -21.36 -20.30 -7.64
N VAL A 484 -20.37 -20.96 -8.25
CA VAL A 484 -19.88 -22.29 -7.87
C VAL A 484 -18.34 -22.28 -7.78
N PRO A 485 -17.73 -23.13 -6.94
CA PRO A 485 -16.27 -23.29 -6.91
C PRO A 485 -15.70 -23.63 -8.29
N LEU A 486 -14.51 -23.11 -8.62
CA LEU A 486 -13.92 -23.29 -9.96
C LEU A 486 -13.69 -24.77 -10.33
N ASN A 487 -13.32 -25.62 -9.37
CA ASN A 487 -13.17 -27.06 -9.60
C ASN A 487 -14.51 -27.73 -9.93
N GLU A 488 -15.60 -27.27 -9.30
CA GLU A 488 -16.94 -27.77 -9.63
C GLU A 488 -17.36 -27.29 -11.02
N LEU A 489 -17.10 -26.01 -11.35
CA LEU A 489 -17.35 -25.48 -12.69
C LEU A 489 -16.59 -26.25 -13.78
N LEU A 490 -15.32 -26.58 -13.55
CA LEU A 490 -14.52 -27.43 -14.45
C LEU A 490 -15.18 -28.80 -14.63
N SER A 491 -15.59 -29.46 -13.55
CA SER A 491 -16.26 -30.77 -13.63
C SER A 491 -17.60 -30.70 -14.41
N GLN A 492 -18.34 -29.60 -14.27
CA GLN A 492 -19.58 -29.36 -15.00
C GLN A 492 -19.33 -29.09 -16.49
N LEU A 493 -18.26 -28.35 -16.84
CA LEU A 493 -17.85 -28.12 -18.23
C LEU A 493 -17.38 -29.42 -18.90
N GLU A 494 -16.62 -30.26 -18.19
CA GLU A 494 -16.23 -31.58 -18.67
C GLU A 494 -17.44 -32.48 -18.91
N LEU A 495 -18.39 -32.51 -17.96
CA LEU A 495 -19.65 -33.23 -18.10
C LEU A 495 -20.45 -32.69 -19.30
N HIS A 496 -20.47 -31.37 -19.49
CA HIS A 496 -21.12 -30.75 -20.64
C HIS A 496 -20.50 -31.18 -21.96
N LEU A 497 -19.17 -31.15 -22.06
CA LEU A 497 -18.44 -31.59 -23.24
C LEU A 497 -18.70 -33.07 -23.55
N ARG A 498 -18.68 -33.96 -22.54
CA ARG A 498 -18.99 -35.40 -22.74
C ARG A 498 -20.36 -35.61 -23.38
N TYR A 499 -21.39 -34.92 -22.91
CA TYR A 499 -22.74 -35.03 -23.46
C TYR A 499 -22.84 -34.47 -24.88
N LEU A 500 -22.17 -33.35 -25.17
CA LEU A 500 -22.09 -32.79 -26.53
C LEU A 500 -21.41 -33.77 -27.50
N VAL A 501 -20.31 -34.41 -27.09
CA VAL A 501 -19.62 -35.42 -27.90
C VAL A 501 -20.50 -36.65 -28.16
N MET A 502 -21.36 -37.00 -27.20
CA MET A 502 -22.35 -38.08 -27.33
C MET A 502 -23.63 -37.67 -28.08
N ASP A 503 -23.72 -36.42 -28.55
CA ASP A 503 -24.91 -35.85 -29.20
C ASP A 503 -26.18 -35.94 -28.31
N MET A 504 -26.01 -35.70 -27.01
CA MET A 504 -27.06 -35.77 -25.98
C MET A 504 -27.27 -34.43 -25.27
N GLU A 505 -28.48 -34.18 -24.76
CA GLU A 505 -28.76 -33.02 -23.90
C GLU A 505 -27.98 -33.11 -22.57
N SER A 506 -27.17 -32.10 -22.31
CA SER A 506 -26.33 -32.05 -21.11
C SER A 506 -27.10 -31.54 -19.89
N PRO A 507 -26.96 -32.21 -18.73
CA PRO A 507 -27.49 -31.70 -17.45
C PRO A 507 -26.73 -30.46 -16.93
N ALA A 508 -25.57 -30.14 -17.51
CA ALA A 508 -24.71 -29.02 -17.13
C ALA A 508 -24.71 -27.88 -18.17
N SER A 509 -25.83 -27.69 -18.88
CA SER A 509 -25.97 -26.70 -19.96
C SER A 509 -25.77 -25.24 -19.54
N SER A 510 -25.86 -24.92 -18.25
CA SER A 510 -25.58 -23.59 -17.70
C SER A 510 -24.08 -23.32 -17.48
N ALA A 511 -23.23 -24.35 -17.42
CA ALA A 511 -21.81 -24.19 -17.10
C ALA A 511 -21.03 -23.26 -18.06
N PRO A 512 -21.25 -23.29 -19.39
CA PRO A 512 -20.58 -22.37 -20.31
C PRO A 512 -20.89 -20.89 -20.06
N LEU A 513 -22.13 -20.57 -19.65
CA LEU A 513 -22.52 -19.20 -19.31
C LEU A 513 -21.80 -18.73 -18.04
N LEU A 514 -21.73 -19.58 -17.01
CA LEU A 514 -21.00 -19.28 -15.78
C LEU A 514 -19.50 -19.07 -16.05
N ALA A 515 -18.91 -19.91 -16.90
CA ALA A 515 -17.52 -19.76 -17.33
C ALA A 515 -17.29 -18.44 -18.09
N ALA A 516 -18.22 -18.05 -18.97
CA ALA A 516 -18.16 -16.77 -19.67
C ALA A 516 -18.25 -15.58 -18.70
N GLU A 517 -19.11 -15.63 -17.68
CA GLU A 517 -19.19 -14.58 -16.66
C GLU A 517 -17.91 -14.45 -15.82
N VAL A 518 -17.27 -15.56 -15.47
CA VAL A 518 -15.96 -15.56 -14.78
C VAL A 518 -14.89 -14.96 -15.70
N ARG A 519 -14.87 -15.37 -16.97
CA ARG A 519 -13.96 -14.82 -17.99
C ARG A 519 -14.13 -13.32 -18.14
N THR A 520 -15.35 -12.80 -18.26
CA THR A 520 -15.61 -11.36 -18.38
C THR A 520 -15.12 -10.57 -17.17
N ARG A 521 -15.31 -11.12 -15.95
CA ARG A 521 -14.81 -10.49 -14.72
C ARG A 521 -13.27 -10.48 -14.66
N TYR A 522 -12.63 -11.55 -15.10
CA TYR A 522 -11.17 -11.61 -15.19
C TYR A 522 -10.63 -10.65 -16.27
N GLU A 523 -11.23 -10.60 -17.45
CA GLU A 523 -10.87 -9.67 -18.53
C GLU A 523 -11.04 -8.20 -18.11
N ALA A 524 -12.01 -7.90 -17.24
CA ALA A 524 -12.15 -6.56 -16.67
C ALA A 524 -10.93 -6.15 -15.84
N LEU A 525 -10.29 -7.07 -15.10
CA LEU A 525 -9.03 -6.80 -14.37
C LEU A 525 -7.87 -6.49 -15.32
N LEU A 526 -7.86 -7.10 -16.50
CA LEU A 526 -6.83 -6.87 -17.53
C LEU A 526 -7.02 -5.51 -18.24
N SER A 527 -8.21 -4.92 -18.19
CA SER A 527 -8.52 -3.63 -18.81
C SER A 527 -7.98 -2.45 -17.99
N ALA A 528 -7.49 -1.40 -18.63
CA ALA A 528 -6.92 -0.24 -17.93
C ALA A 528 -8.05 0.69 -17.47
N PRO A 529 -8.07 1.15 -16.20
CA PRO A 529 -8.92 2.27 -15.86
C PRO A 529 -8.44 3.49 -16.67
N ALA A 530 -9.37 4.18 -17.33
CA ALA A 530 -9.08 5.26 -18.29
C ALA A 530 -8.25 6.45 -17.75
N ASN A 531 -7.93 6.46 -16.45
CA ASN A 531 -7.16 7.50 -15.76
C ASN A 531 -5.68 7.15 -15.50
N GLU A 532 -5.22 5.91 -15.75
CA GLU A 532 -3.81 5.53 -15.57
C GLU A 532 -3.02 5.65 -16.88
N ALA A 533 -2.68 6.89 -17.25
CA ALA A 533 -1.84 7.18 -18.42
C ALA A 533 -0.34 7.28 -18.11
N GLU A 534 0.10 7.06 -16.87
CA GLU A 534 1.51 7.15 -16.47
C GLU A 534 1.89 5.97 -15.55
N GLY A 535 2.62 5.00 -16.10
CA GLY A 535 3.24 3.88 -15.36
C GLY A 535 2.27 2.75 -14.97
N GLN A 536 2.44 1.55 -15.54
CA GLN A 536 1.73 0.37 -15.05
C GLN A 536 2.22 0.03 -13.64
N SER A 537 1.30 -0.14 -12.68
CA SER A 537 1.64 -0.57 -11.33
C SER A 537 2.30 -1.96 -11.31
N ALA A 538 3.09 -2.26 -10.28
CA ALA A 538 3.78 -3.55 -10.17
C ALA A 538 2.80 -4.73 -10.17
N GLY A 539 1.68 -4.62 -9.46
CA GLY A 539 0.60 -5.61 -9.47
C GLY A 539 0.02 -5.86 -10.86
N ARG A 540 -0.18 -4.80 -11.63
CA ARG A 540 -0.71 -4.91 -13.00
C ARG A 540 0.30 -5.53 -13.95
N MET A 541 1.57 -5.13 -13.89
CA MET A 541 2.62 -5.74 -14.71
C MET A 541 2.75 -7.24 -14.44
N LEU A 542 2.68 -7.63 -13.16
CA LEU A 542 2.72 -9.04 -12.77
C LEU A 542 1.51 -9.82 -13.31
N LEU A 543 0.29 -9.27 -13.18
CA LEU A 543 -0.92 -9.90 -13.72
C LEU A 543 -0.86 -10.00 -15.26
N MET A 544 -0.42 -8.95 -15.95
CA MET A 544 -0.27 -8.97 -17.41
C MET A 544 0.80 -9.97 -17.85
N GLY A 545 1.93 -10.04 -17.15
CA GLY A 545 2.98 -11.02 -17.39
C GLY A 545 2.46 -12.45 -17.24
N PHE A 546 1.74 -12.73 -16.14
CA PHE A 546 1.12 -14.02 -15.91
C PHE A 546 0.08 -14.36 -16.99
N ASN A 547 -0.82 -13.43 -17.32
CA ASN A 547 -1.83 -13.62 -18.37
C ASN A 547 -1.20 -13.87 -19.74
N GLY A 548 -0.11 -13.17 -20.07
CA GLY A 548 0.62 -13.34 -21.33
C GLY A 548 1.12 -14.77 -21.55
N LEU A 549 1.53 -15.46 -20.48
CA LEU A 549 1.95 -16.86 -20.56
C LEU A 549 0.80 -17.78 -20.99
N PHE A 550 -0.39 -17.60 -20.40
CA PHE A 550 -1.57 -18.40 -20.75
C PHE A 550 -2.18 -18.02 -22.10
N ALA A 551 -2.10 -16.75 -22.51
CA ALA A 551 -2.62 -16.30 -23.79
C ALA A 551 -1.93 -16.97 -24.99
N ALA A 552 -0.62 -17.23 -24.90
CA ALA A 552 0.13 -17.96 -25.92
C ALA A 552 -0.36 -19.42 -26.04
N VAL A 553 -0.50 -20.10 -24.91
CA VAL A 553 -1.02 -21.48 -24.83
C VAL A 553 -2.47 -21.55 -25.34
N GLU A 554 -3.34 -20.61 -24.97
CA GLU A 554 -4.73 -20.56 -25.43
C GLU A 554 -4.82 -20.37 -26.95
N LEU A 555 -3.96 -19.50 -27.52
CA LEU A 555 -3.91 -19.30 -28.97
C LEU A 555 -3.50 -20.58 -29.70
N ARG A 556 -2.42 -21.25 -29.27
CA ARG A 556 -1.99 -22.53 -29.86
C ARG A 556 -3.00 -23.65 -29.69
N ALA A 557 -3.67 -23.71 -28.54
CA ALA A 557 -4.70 -24.72 -28.29
C ALA A 557 -5.88 -24.56 -29.26
N ARG A 558 -6.28 -23.32 -29.58
CA ARG A 558 -7.34 -23.06 -30.59
C ARG A 558 -6.89 -23.48 -31.99
N GLU A 559 -5.67 -23.13 -32.40
CA GLU A 559 -5.11 -23.55 -33.69
C GLU A 559 -5.06 -25.09 -33.81
N LEU A 560 -4.65 -25.78 -32.76
CA LEU A 560 -4.65 -27.25 -32.71
C LEU A 560 -6.07 -27.82 -32.81
N ALA A 561 -7.04 -27.23 -32.12
CA ALA A 561 -8.44 -27.68 -32.16
C ALA A 561 -9.02 -27.63 -33.59
N ASP A 562 -8.69 -26.59 -34.36
CA ASP A 562 -9.11 -26.45 -35.76
C ASP A 562 -8.54 -27.59 -36.63
N HIS A 563 -7.31 -28.05 -36.35
CA HIS A 563 -6.68 -29.17 -37.05
C HIS A 563 -7.21 -30.55 -36.62
N LEU A 564 -7.67 -30.70 -35.36
CA LEU A 564 -8.24 -31.94 -34.82
C LEU A 564 -9.66 -32.23 -35.32
N ALA A 565 -10.35 -31.26 -35.93
CA ALA A 565 -11.72 -31.42 -36.44
C ALA A 565 -11.85 -32.35 -37.67
N ILE A 566 -10.76 -32.96 -38.14
CA ILE A 566 -10.73 -33.81 -39.33
C ILE A 566 -11.20 -35.23 -38.99
N PRO A 567 -12.12 -35.83 -39.78
CA PRO A 567 -12.57 -37.19 -39.55
C PRO A 567 -11.44 -38.21 -39.73
N ILE A 568 -11.25 -39.08 -38.73
CA ILE A 568 -10.29 -40.18 -38.78
C ILE A 568 -10.65 -41.13 -39.94
N PRO A 569 -9.73 -41.44 -40.87
CA PRO A 569 -10.01 -42.35 -41.97
C PRO A 569 -10.46 -43.74 -41.45
N PRO A 570 -11.52 -44.35 -42.01
CA PRO A 570 -12.06 -45.61 -41.51
C PRO A 570 -11.07 -46.79 -41.60
N ALA A 571 -10.06 -46.70 -42.47
CA ALA A 571 -8.99 -47.67 -42.58
C ALA A 571 -8.12 -47.75 -41.30
N TRP A 572 -7.99 -46.65 -40.57
CA TRP A 572 -7.15 -46.54 -39.38
C TRP A 572 -7.71 -47.29 -38.17
N ARG A 573 -9.03 -47.56 -38.16
CA ARG A 573 -9.67 -48.39 -37.12
C ARG A 573 -9.22 -49.86 -37.15
N LYS A 574 -8.54 -50.30 -38.22
CA LYS A 574 -8.07 -51.68 -38.39
C LYS A 574 -6.59 -51.88 -38.03
N ILE A 575 -5.89 -50.81 -37.63
CA ILE A 575 -4.46 -50.87 -37.29
C ILE A 575 -4.34 -51.23 -35.81
N ASP A 576 -3.71 -52.38 -35.51
CA ASP A 576 -3.57 -52.91 -34.15
C ASP A 576 -2.95 -51.87 -33.20
N HIS A 577 -1.92 -51.16 -33.62
CA HIS A 577 -1.31 -50.09 -32.82
C HIS A 577 -2.24 -48.92 -32.48
N ILE A 578 -3.19 -48.59 -33.35
CA ILE A 578 -4.20 -47.56 -33.06
C ILE A 578 -5.23 -48.13 -32.07
N SER A 579 -5.62 -49.40 -32.21
CA SER A 579 -6.49 -50.06 -31.24
C SER A 579 -5.84 -50.21 -29.86
N GLU A 580 -4.57 -50.58 -29.79
CA GLU A 580 -3.78 -50.65 -28.56
C GLU A 580 -3.60 -49.26 -27.93
N SER A 581 -3.33 -48.25 -28.76
CA SER A 581 -3.26 -46.84 -28.32
C SER A 581 -4.60 -46.36 -27.77
N MET A 582 -5.72 -46.72 -28.43
CA MET A 582 -7.05 -46.47 -27.91
C MET A 582 -7.27 -47.18 -26.57
N HIS A 583 -6.87 -48.45 -26.42
CA HIS A 583 -6.97 -49.15 -25.13
C HIS A 583 -6.12 -48.53 -24.02
N MET A 584 -4.93 -48.01 -24.34
CA MET A 584 -4.10 -47.26 -23.40
C MET A 584 -4.64 -45.86 -23.11
N SER A 585 -5.40 -45.25 -24.02
CA SER A 585 -6.11 -43.99 -23.77
C SER A 585 -7.40 -44.21 -22.98
N VAL A 586 -8.03 -45.39 -23.09
CA VAL A 586 -9.31 -45.76 -22.45
C VAL A 586 -9.11 -46.25 -21.00
N SER A 587 -7.87 -46.36 -20.51
CA SER A 587 -7.61 -46.49 -19.06
C SER A 587 -7.91 -45.22 -18.24
N VAL A 588 -8.62 -44.23 -18.82
CA VAL A 588 -9.38 -43.23 -18.08
C VAL A 588 -10.35 -43.95 -17.13
N PRO A 589 -10.18 -43.87 -15.80
CA PRO A 589 -11.32 -44.06 -14.93
C PRO A 589 -12.29 -42.92 -15.23
N CYS A 590 -13.50 -43.28 -15.66
CA CYS A 590 -14.65 -42.39 -15.82
C CYS A 590 -14.85 -41.42 -14.64
#